data_AF-A0A4Z8XGG5-F1
#
_entry.id   AF-A0A4Z8XGG5-F1
#
_cell.length_a   1.000
_cell.length_b   1.000
_cell.length_c   1.000
_cell.angle_alpha   90.00
_cell.angle_beta   90.00
_cell.angle_gamma   90.00
#
_symmetry.space_group_name_H-M   'P 1'
#
loop_
_entity.id
_entity.type
_entity.pdbx_description
1 polymer ?
#
loop_
_entity_poly.entity_id
_entity_poly.type
_entity_poly.pdbx_seq_one_letter_code
_entity_poly.pdbx_strand_id
1 'polypeptide(L)'
;GIVNVEMRVTDWKFGVQNGVQLTLKQETADVWGDVIGKPIERPPFTQLPSGGVAQPQNLKYTVEEIGQVVQGILSWQNIGQVVY
;
A
#
# COMPACT_ATOMS: atom_id res chain seq x y z
N GLY A 1 15.31 -21.42 -1.40
CA GLY A 1 14.84 -20.21 -2.10
C GLY A 1 15.47 -18.98 -1.48
N ILE A 2 15.36 -17.83 -2.11
CA ILE A 2 15.78 -16.53 -1.58
C ILE A 2 14.87 -16.19 -0.38
N VAL A 3 15.45 -15.99 0.81
CA VAL A 3 14.72 -15.74 2.06
C VAL A 3 15.43 -14.63 2.84
N ASN A 4 14.68 -13.64 3.33
CA ASN A 4 15.17 -12.54 4.17
C ASN A 4 16.31 -11.70 3.56
N VAL A 5 16.29 -11.50 2.23
CA VAL A 5 17.26 -10.64 1.54
C VAL A 5 16.55 -9.65 0.62
N GLU A 6 17.03 -8.41 0.63
CA GLU A 6 16.55 -7.34 -0.24
C GLU A 6 17.44 -7.21 -1.47
N MET A 7 16.82 -7.14 -2.65
CA MET A 7 17.55 -7.10 -3.91
C MET A 7 16.91 -6.10 -4.86
N ARG A 8 17.76 -5.44 -5.65
CA ARG A 8 17.33 -4.59 -6.75
C ARG A 8 17.38 -5.39 -8.05
N VAL A 9 16.41 -5.14 -8.93
CA VAL A 9 16.47 -5.63 -10.32
C VAL A 9 17.54 -4.82 -11.06
N THR A 10 18.56 -5.49 -11.58
CA THR A 10 19.62 -4.85 -12.38
C THR A 10 19.38 -4.98 -13.87
N ASP A 11 18.68 -6.01 -14.29
CA ASP A 11 18.31 -6.24 -15.68
C ASP A 11 17.03 -7.08 -15.77
N TRP A 12 16.29 -6.91 -16.85
CA TRP A 12 15.11 -7.72 -17.11
C TRP A 12 14.90 -7.93 -18.61
N LYS A 13 14.39 -9.11 -18.96
CA LYS A 13 13.98 -9.42 -20.33
C LYS A 13 12.72 -10.27 -20.33
N PHE A 14 11.86 -10.02 -21.31
CA PHE A 14 10.65 -10.79 -21.54
C PHE A 14 10.76 -11.54 -22.87
N GLY A 15 10.39 -12.82 -22.87
CA GLY A 15 10.27 -13.63 -24.07
C GLY A 15 8.97 -14.42 -24.04
N VAL A 16 8.27 -14.47 -25.18
CA VAL A 16 6.95 -15.13 -25.31
C VAL A 16 7.00 -16.61 -24.87
N GLN A 17 8.13 -17.29 -25.08
CA GLN A 17 8.32 -18.69 -24.68
C GLN A 17 8.80 -18.87 -23.24
N ASN A 18 9.59 -17.92 -22.71
CA ASN A 18 10.33 -18.09 -21.47
C ASN A 18 9.83 -17.18 -20.33
N GLY A 19 8.77 -16.41 -20.57
CA GLY A 19 8.21 -15.46 -19.61
C GLY A 19 9.18 -14.31 -19.31
N VAL A 20 9.10 -13.81 -18.08
CA VAL A 20 9.96 -12.73 -17.57
C VAL A 20 11.17 -13.33 -16.87
N GLN A 21 12.36 -12.92 -17.29
CA GLN A 21 13.61 -13.21 -16.60
C GLN A 21 14.14 -11.94 -15.93
N LEU A 22 14.50 -12.05 -14.66
CA LEU A 22 15.03 -10.95 -13.84
C LEU A 22 16.45 -11.29 -13.40
N THR A 23 17.35 -10.31 -13.53
CA THR A 23 18.66 -10.35 -12.89
C THR A 23 18.58 -9.50 -11.62
N LEU A 24 18.90 -10.10 -10.48
CA LEU A 24 18.83 -9.46 -9.17
C LEU A 24 20.24 -9.24 -8.63
N LYS A 25 20.46 -8.08 -8.01
CA LYS A 25 21.65 -7.79 -7.20
C LYS A 25 21.23 -7.55 -5.77
N GLN A 26 21.86 -8.27 -4.84
CA GLN A 26 21.72 -8.00 -3.42
C GLN A 26 22.43 -6.69 -3.09
N GLU A 27 21.70 -5.75 -2.48
CA GLU A 27 22.24 -4.46 -2.03
C GLU A 27 22.31 -4.46 -0.49
N THR A 28 23.09 -3.55 0.08
CA THR A 28 23.16 -3.37 1.54
C THR A 28 21.94 -2.59 2.04
N ALA A 29 21.62 -2.70 3.32
CA ALA A 29 20.50 -1.99 3.94
C ALA A 29 20.61 -0.45 3.79
N ASP A 30 21.84 0.08 3.69
CA ASP A 30 22.12 1.50 3.45
C ASP A 30 21.49 2.01 2.14
N VAL A 31 21.34 1.15 1.13
CA VAL A 31 20.78 1.52 -0.18
C VAL A 31 19.28 1.81 -0.09
N TRP A 32 18.58 1.18 0.84
CA TRP A 32 17.13 1.29 0.98
C TRP A 32 16.70 2.28 2.06
N GLY A 33 17.66 2.92 2.73
CA GLY A 33 17.40 3.84 3.84
C GLY A 33 16.73 3.15 5.03
N ASP A 34 16.86 1.81 5.13
CA ASP A 34 16.29 1.07 6.24
C ASP A 34 17.09 1.35 7.51
N VAL A 35 16.39 1.63 8.60
CA VAL A 35 17.00 1.95 9.89
C VAL A 35 17.44 0.62 10.51
N ILE A 36 18.63 0.15 10.10
CA ILE A 36 19.20 -1.14 10.52
C ILE A 36 18.95 -1.38 12.03
N GLY A 37 18.14 -2.40 12.33
CA GLY A 37 18.03 -2.98 13.67
C GLY A 37 17.02 -2.36 14.63
N LYS A 38 16.15 -1.44 14.23
CA LYS A 38 15.02 -1.05 15.10
C LYS A 38 13.83 -1.98 14.91
N PRO A 39 13.20 -2.48 16.00
CA PRO A 39 11.93 -3.17 15.90
C PRO A 39 10.94 -2.29 15.15
N ILE A 40 10.38 -2.81 14.05
CA ILE A 40 9.25 -2.14 13.39
C ILE A 40 8.07 -2.26 14.35
N GLU A 41 7.79 -1.19 15.09
CA GLU A 41 6.52 -1.03 15.78
C GLU A 41 5.48 -0.79 14.68
N ARG A 42 4.84 -1.88 14.24
CA ARG A 42 3.77 -1.79 13.26
C ARG A 42 2.68 -0.91 13.89
N PRO A 43 2.31 0.22 13.27
CA PRO A 43 1.14 0.96 13.72
C PRO A 43 -0.05 0.00 13.80
N PRO A 44 -1.00 0.21 14.72
CA PRO A 44 -2.03 -0.75 15.13
C PRO A 44 -3.08 -1.08 14.04
N PHE A 45 -2.71 -1.11 12.76
CA PHE A 45 -3.54 -1.62 11.66
C PHE A 45 -3.77 -3.13 11.74
N THR A 46 -2.99 -3.88 12.53
CA THR A 46 -3.23 -5.32 12.78
C THR A 46 -4.17 -5.59 13.95
N GLN A 47 -4.48 -4.57 14.76
CA GLN A 47 -5.47 -4.63 15.84
C GLN A 47 -6.75 -3.96 15.37
N LEU A 48 -7.36 -4.52 14.32
CA LEU A 48 -8.74 -4.15 13.99
C LEU A 48 -9.63 -4.58 15.16
N PRO A 49 -10.65 -3.78 15.54
CA PRO A 49 -11.65 -4.22 16.51
C PRO A 49 -12.18 -5.61 16.12
N SER A 50 -12.40 -6.49 17.10
CA SER A 50 -13.05 -7.79 16.87
C SER A 50 -14.45 -7.53 16.30
N GLY A 51 -14.59 -7.59 14.97
CA GLY A 51 -15.76 -7.10 14.23
C GLY A 51 -15.42 -6.38 12.93
N GLY A 52 -14.15 -6.06 12.68
CA GLY A 52 -13.70 -5.31 11.50
C GLY A 52 -13.98 -3.80 11.63
N VAL A 53 -13.47 -3.03 10.67
CA VAL A 53 -13.86 -1.62 10.54
C VAL A 53 -15.29 -1.60 10.00
N ALA A 54 -16.19 -0.89 10.69
CA ALA A 54 -17.57 -0.79 10.23
C ALA A 54 -17.61 -0.17 8.82
N GLN A 55 -18.37 -0.81 7.91
CA GLN A 55 -18.48 -0.34 6.53
C GLN A 55 -19.05 1.08 6.51
N PRO A 56 -18.45 2.03 5.76
CA PRO A 56 -19.01 3.37 5.59
C PRO A 56 -20.43 3.29 5.06
N GLN A 57 -21.37 3.93 5.76
CA GLN A 57 -22.76 4.02 5.33
C GLN A 57 -22.95 5.23 4.41
N ASN A 58 -23.96 5.19 3.55
CA ASN A 58 -24.31 6.32 2.68
C ASN A 58 -23.13 6.86 1.85
N LEU A 59 -22.29 5.96 1.33
CA LEU A 59 -21.22 6.32 0.41
C LEU A 59 -21.81 6.96 -0.85
N LYS A 60 -21.49 8.23 -1.09
CA LYS A 60 -22.00 9.00 -2.22
C LYS A 60 -20.87 9.78 -2.89
N TYR A 61 -20.83 9.72 -4.21
CA TYR A 61 -20.04 10.62 -5.02
C TYR A 61 -20.96 11.72 -5.58
N THR A 62 -20.65 12.98 -5.29
CA THR A 62 -21.38 14.13 -5.84
C THR A 62 -20.44 14.87 -6.78
N VAL A 63 -20.82 14.97 -8.05
CA VAL A 63 -20.08 15.74 -9.04
C VAL A 63 -20.38 17.21 -8.86
N GLU A 64 -19.34 18.03 -8.87
CA GLU A 64 -19.41 19.48 -8.88
C GLU A 64 -18.69 19.98 -10.13
N GLU A 65 -19.43 20.66 -11.00
CA GLU A 65 -18.89 21.30 -12.19
C GLU A 65 -18.63 22.77 -11.88
N ILE A 66 -17.36 23.15 -11.78
CA ILE A 66 -16.94 24.55 -11.61
C ILE A 66 -16.23 24.98 -12.90
N GLY A 67 -16.98 25.65 -13.77
CA GLY A 67 -16.46 26.12 -15.06
C GLY A 67 -16.13 24.94 -16.01
N GLN A 68 -14.84 24.71 -16.26
CA GLN A 68 -14.34 23.60 -17.11
C GLN A 68 -13.74 22.44 -16.31
N VAL A 69 -13.76 22.52 -14.97
CA VAL A 69 -13.22 21.49 -14.10
C VAL A 69 -14.37 20.64 -13.58
N VAL A 70 -14.29 19.33 -13.81
CA VAL A 70 -15.14 18.34 -13.15
C VAL A 70 -14.41 17.85 -11.91
N GLN A 71 -14.88 18.24 -10.74
CA GLN A 71 -14.43 17.68 -9.47
C GLN A 71 -15.61 16.92 -8.83
N GLY A 72 -15.35 16.11 -7.82
CA GLY A 72 -16.43 15.54 -7.04
C GLY A 72 -16.03 15.30 -5.60
N ILE A 73 -17.03 15.29 -4.74
CA ILE A 73 -16.88 15.01 -3.31
C ILE A 73 -17.32 13.57 -3.07
N LEU A 74 -16.41 12.75 -2.55
CA LEU A 74 -16.73 11.45 -1.99
C LEU A 74 -17.10 11.64 -0.51
N SER A 75 -18.36 11.39 -0.15
CA SER A 75 -18.86 11.51 1.22
C SER A 75 -19.38 10.18 1.74
N TRP A 76 -19.26 9.96 3.04
CA TRP A 76 -19.78 8.79 3.74
C TRP A 76 -20.08 9.11 5.20
N GLN A 77 -20.89 8.27 5.84
CA GLN A 77 -21.12 8.30 7.28
C GLN A 77 -20.27 7.24 7.97
N ASN A 78 -19.49 7.66 8.95
CA ASN A 78 -18.73 6.75 9.81
C ASN A 78 -19.65 6.24 10.93
N ILE A 79 -19.88 4.92 10.95
CA ILE A 79 -20.67 4.23 11.97
C ILE A 79 -19.81 3.44 12.97
N GLY A 80 -18.48 3.51 12.85
CA GLY A 80 -17.56 2.86 13.79
C GLY A 80 -17.53 3.62 15.12
N GLN A 81 -17.46 2.88 16.24
CA GLN A 81 -17.16 3.49 17.53
C GLN A 81 -15.75 4.08 17.50
N VAL A 82 -15.63 5.40 17.70
CA VAL A 82 -14.36 6.04 18.04
C VAL A 82 -14.10 5.69 19.50
N VAL A 83 -13.29 4.66 19.75
CA VAL A 83 -12.80 4.37 21.10
C VAL A 83 -11.58 5.28 21.32
N TYR A 84 -11.68 6.19 22.29
CA TYR A 84 -10.58 7.03 22.77
C TYR A 84 -9.70 6.25 23.74
#